data_AF-A0A530BWF2-F1
#
_entry.id   AF-A0A530BWF2-F1
#
_cell.length_a   1.000
_cell.length_b   1.000
_cell.length_c   1.000
_cell.angle_alpha   90.00
_cell.angle_beta   90.00
_cell.angle_gamma   90.00
#
_symmetry.space_group_name_H-M   'P 1'
#
loop_
_entity.id
_entity.type
_entity.pdbx_description
1 polymer ?
#
loop_
_entity_poly.entity_id
_entity_poly.type
_entity_poly.pdbx_seq_one_letter_code
_entity_poly.pdbx_strand_id
1 'polypeptide(L)'
;MIEHGDEAVVRLLSDEEQVASDCEVAVMVGVKSKELYQAHWRAGVHTIILDKGYCRGSAGGPIKVWEYWRVAVDGHHPTRYLMKTPRPSDRLQKLRLTVNPWRNIGGHIVIAGSSAKYNAFYGLPDPTTYAESLVRLIREVSDRPIVYRPKPSWKEAVAIEGARFSYGTGETINQVLEGAHAVVTHGSNACFEAILAGVPCIVLGDAVAKPISSTDMADLESPMMVKRRERNQWLANLAYQQWTMSEFAAGEAWQIIRPQIYG
;
A
#
# COMPACT_ATOMS: atom_id res chain seq x y z
N MET A 1 31.28 7.58 6.99
CA MET A 1 31.26 8.44 5.79
C MET A 1 30.87 7.58 4.61
N ILE A 2 29.59 7.63 4.23
CA ILE A 2 29.16 7.10 2.92
C ILE A 2 29.68 8.08 1.86
N GLU A 3 29.84 7.63 0.61
CA GLU A 3 30.47 8.34 -0.51
C GLU A 3 29.93 9.78 -0.78
N HIS A 4 28.78 10.14 -0.18
CA HIS A 4 28.14 11.45 -0.28
C HIS A 4 28.34 12.38 0.92
N GLY A 5 29.17 12.00 1.90
CA GLY A 5 29.42 12.80 3.11
C GLY A 5 28.41 12.56 4.24
N ASP A 6 27.39 11.74 4.01
CA ASP A 6 26.40 11.38 5.02
C ASP A 6 26.98 10.42 6.08
N GLU A 7 26.55 10.59 7.32
CA GLU A 7 26.77 9.66 8.43
C GLU A 7 25.49 8.85 8.69
N ALA A 8 25.63 7.53 8.79
CA ALA A 8 24.51 6.63 9.09
C ALA A 8 24.74 5.95 10.44
N VAL A 9 23.78 6.14 11.36
CA VAL A 9 23.78 5.51 12.68
C VAL A 9 22.62 4.52 12.75
N VAL A 10 22.93 3.24 12.99
CA VAL A 10 21.90 2.21 13.19
C VAL A 10 21.49 2.20 14.66
N ARG A 11 20.21 2.44 14.94
CA ARG A 11 19.61 2.34 16.27
C ARG A 11 18.69 1.14 16.34
N LEU A 12 18.85 0.31 17.37
CA LEU A 12 17.90 -0.76 17.66
C LEU A 12 16.64 -0.16 18.27
N LEU A 13 15.48 -0.68 17.90
CA LEU A 13 14.22 -0.28 18.52
C LEU A 13 14.20 -0.75 19.98
N SER A 14 13.84 0.17 20.88
CA SER A 14 13.55 -0.09 22.30
C SER A 14 12.06 0.08 22.59
N ASP A 15 11.65 -0.30 23.80
CA ASP A 15 10.28 -0.07 24.28
C ASP A 15 9.98 1.42 24.46
N GLU A 16 11.00 2.21 24.81
CA GLU A 16 10.90 3.67 24.86
C GLU A 16 11.11 4.30 23.47
N GLU A 17 10.36 5.36 23.18
CA GLU A 17 10.48 6.14 21.94
C GLU A 17 11.81 6.93 21.92
N GLN A 18 12.74 6.49 21.08
CA GLN A 18 14.01 7.19 20.88
C GLN A 18 13.95 8.09 19.64
N VAL A 19 13.54 9.34 19.84
CA VAL A 19 13.51 10.34 18.75
C VAL A 19 14.94 10.68 18.32
N ALA A 20 15.25 10.48 17.05
CA ALA A 20 16.54 10.81 16.45
C ALA A 20 16.67 12.31 16.15
N SER A 21 16.62 13.13 17.20
CA SER A 21 16.72 14.60 17.14
C SER A 21 18.10 15.12 16.75
N ASP A 22 19.10 14.23 16.71
CA ASP A 22 20.48 14.47 16.32
C ASP A 22 20.75 14.12 14.85
N CYS A 23 19.71 13.86 14.05
CA CYS A 23 19.82 13.66 12.60
C CYS A 23 18.76 14.44 11.82
N GLU A 24 19.04 14.72 10.54
CA GLU A 24 18.07 15.35 9.63
C GLU A 24 16.97 14.38 9.17
N VAL A 25 17.33 13.09 9.08
CA VAL A 25 16.48 12.04 8.50
C VAL A 25 16.56 10.75 9.31
N ALA A 26 15.42 10.28 9.81
CA ALA A 26 15.27 8.96 10.41
C ALA A 26 14.78 7.94 9.37
N VAL A 27 15.56 6.88 9.13
CA VAL A 27 15.17 5.78 8.22
C VAL A 27 14.66 4.60 9.04
N MET A 28 13.48 4.10 8.68
CA MET A 28 12.81 3.02 9.42
C MET A 28 12.38 1.91 8.46
N VAL A 29 12.61 0.65 8.87
CA VAL A 29 12.26 -0.54 8.07
C VAL A 29 10.97 -1.18 8.58
N GLY A 30 9.90 -0.96 7.82
CA GLY A 30 8.55 -1.46 8.08
C GLY A 30 7.76 -0.65 9.11
N VAL A 31 6.57 -1.16 9.39
CA VAL A 31 5.59 -0.53 10.29
C VAL A 31 5.80 -1.08 11.69
N LYS A 32 6.71 -0.45 12.45
CA LYS A 32 7.18 -0.96 13.76
C LYS A 32 6.62 -0.20 14.97
N SER A 33 6.60 1.13 14.93
CA SER A 33 5.95 2.00 15.93
C SER A 33 5.43 3.25 15.24
N LYS A 34 4.14 3.55 15.40
CA LYS A 34 3.51 4.75 14.84
C LYS A 34 3.95 5.98 15.62
N GLU A 35 4.01 5.81 16.93
CA GLU A 35 4.29 6.81 17.92
C GLU A 35 5.70 7.36 17.67
N LEU A 36 6.66 6.48 17.38
CA LEU A 36 8.00 6.88 17.01
C LEU A 36 8.05 7.70 15.71
N TYR A 37 7.34 7.31 14.64
CA TYR A 37 7.27 8.14 13.42
C TYR A 37 6.69 9.52 13.73
N GLN A 38 5.60 9.58 14.50
CA GLN A 38 4.95 10.83 14.88
C GLN A 38 5.82 11.66 15.81
N ALA A 39 6.63 11.05 16.66
CA ALA A 39 7.57 11.73 17.53
C ALA A 39 8.70 12.39 16.72
N HIS A 40 9.25 11.71 15.72
CA HIS A 40 10.19 12.31 14.77
C HIS A 40 9.58 13.52 14.05
N TRP A 41 8.37 13.39 13.51
CA TRP A 41 7.69 14.52 12.84
C TRP A 41 7.45 15.70 13.78
N ARG A 42 7.02 15.45 15.02
CA ARG A 42 6.83 16.49 16.03
C ARG A 42 8.14 17.19 16.39
N ALA A 43 9.27 16.49 16.31
CA ALA A 43 10.61 17.04 16.52
C ALA A 43 11.21 17.70 15.27
N GLY A 44 10.48 17.77 14.15
CA GLY A 44 10.98 18.34 12.89
C GLY A 44 11.95 17.43 12.13
N VAL A 45 12.05 16.16 12.50
CA VAL A 45 12.91 15.17 11.83
C VAL A 45 12.12 14.50 10.70
N HIS A 46 12.68 14.54 9.49
CA HIS A 46 12.08 13.83 8.36
C HIS A 46 12.19 12.32 8.55
N THR A 47 11.22 11.58 8.03
CA THR A 47 11.24 10.12 8.12
C THR A 47 11.19 9.47 6.76
N ILE A 48 12.02 8.45 6.54
CA ILE A 48 11.95 7.58 5.37
C ILE A 48 11.50 6.19 5.81
N ILE A 49 10.44 5.68 5.17
CA ILE A 49 9.98 4.32 5.34
C ILE A 49 10.51 3.45 4.22
N LEU A 50 11.22 2.39 4.59
CA LEU A 50 11.58 1.29 3.72
C LEU A 50 10.76 0.06 4.09
N ASP A 51 10.21 -0.63 3.11
CA ASP A 51 9.50 -1.90 3.33
C ASP A 51 9.54 -2.69 2.03
N LYS A 52 9.06 -3.93 2.02
CA LYS A 52 9.07 -4.74 0.80
C LYS A 52 8.17 -4.10 -0.27
N GLY A 53 8.63 -4.13 -1.52
CA GLY A 53 8.07 -3.38 -2.65
C GLY A 53 6.58 -3.60 -2.91
N TYR A 54 5.99 -2.71 -3.70
CA TYR A 54 4.58 -2.79 -4.09
C TYR A 54 4.35 -3.95 -5.08
N CYS A 55 5.33 -4.20 -5.94
CA CYS A 55 5.27 -5.16 -7.02
C CYS A 55 6.00 -6.43 -6.62
N ARG A 56 5.26 -7.43 -6.09
CA ARG A 56 5.85 -8.66 -5.55
C ARG A 56 5.56 -9.93 -6.34
N GLY A 57 4.52 -9.93 -7.17
CA GLY A 57 4.05 -11.12 -7.90
C GLY A 57 3.75 -10.92 -9.38
N SER A 58 3.79 -9.68 -9.88
CA SER A 58 3.37 -9.33 -11.24
C SER A 58 4.50 -9.20 -12.26
N ALA A 59 5.76 -9.35 -11.84
CA ALA A 59 6.88 -9.47 -12.77
C ALA A 59 7.16 -10.95 -13.03
N GLY A 60 6.71 -11.48 -14.17
CA GLY A 60 7.14 -12.80 -14.63
C GLY A 60 8.67 -12.83 -14.83
N GLY A 61 9.32 -13.94 -14.49
CA GLY A 61 10.77 -14.09 -14.51
C GLY A 61 11.35 -14.33 -13.11
N PRO A 62 12.69 -14.27 -12.93
CA PRO A 62 13.34 -14.61 -11.68
C PRO A 62 13.17 -13.55 -10.59
N ILE A 63 12.35 -12.50 -10.80
CA ILE A 63 12.25 -11.34 -9.92
C ILE A 63 11.69 -11.78 -8.57
N LYS A 64 12.57 -11.82 -7.58
CA LYS A 64 12.25 -12.35 -6.26
C LYS A 64 11.60 -11.27 -5.40
N VAL A 65 10.77 -11.69 -4.44
CA VAL A 65 10.00 -10.80 -3.54
C VAL A 65 10.87 -9.75 -2.80
N TRP A 66 12.17 -9.98 -2.70
CA TRP A 66 13.16 -9.11 -2.07
C TRP A 66 13.89 -8.14 -3.02
N GLU A 67 13.64 -8.23 -4.33
CA GLU A 67 14.36 -7.41 -5.30
C GLU A 67 13.99 -5.94 -5.18
N TYR A 68 12.74 -5.61 -4.89
CA TYR A 68 12.30 -4.23 -4.74
C TYR A 68 11.92 -3.90 -3.29
N TRP A 69 12.36 -2.72 -2.87
CA TRP A 69 11.99 -2.10 -1.61
C TRP A 69 11.26 -0.79 -1.92
N ARG A 70 10.08 -0.62 -1.33
CA ARG A 70 9.33 0.62 -1.44
C ARG A 70 9.95 1.67 -0.52
N VAL A 71 9.85 2.92 -0.94
CA VAL A 71 10.23 4.09 -0.17
C VAL A 71 9.05 5.05 -0.04
N ALA A 72 8.91 5.70 1.11
CA ALA A 72 8.01 6.82 1.32
C ALA A 72 8.63 7.82 2.29
N VAL A 73 8.53 9.12 1.97
CA VAL A 73 9.04 10.22 2.80
C VAL A 73 7.87 10.81 3.59
N ASP A 74 8.07 11.07 4.89
CA ASP A 74 7.09 11.54 5.89
C ASP A 74 5.67 10.97 5.70
N GLY A 75 5.60 9.65 5.56
CA GLY A 75 4.33 8.95 5.39
C GLY A 75 4.50 7.45 5.25
N HIS A 76 3.46 6.70 5.60
CA HIS A 76 3.40 5.26 5.36
C HIS A 76 3.39 4.93 3.88
N HIS A 77 2.66 5.71 3.08
CA HIS A 77 2.69 5.69 1.63
C HIS A 77 3.03 7.08 1.07
N PRO A 78 3.52 7.16 -0.18
CA PRO A 78 3.81 8.43 -0.86
C PRO A 78 2.54 9.20 -1.26
N THR A 79 1.35 8.81 -0.78
CA THR A 79 0.03 9.25 -1.27
C THR A 79 -0.16 10.76 -1.27
N ARG A 80 0.42 11.46 -0.28
CA ARG A 80 0.37 12.94 -0.17
C ARG A 80 1.06 13.70 -1.31
N TYR A 81 1.98 13.05 -2.04
CA TYR A 81 2.75 13.66 -3.12
C TYR A 81 2.81 12.83 -4.40
N LEU A 82 2.32 11.58 -4.38
CA LEU A 82 2.47 10.61 -5.48
C LEU A 82 2.00 11.16 -6.83
N MET A 83 0.92 11.96 -6.84
CA MET A 83 0.35 12.51 -8.06
C MET A 83 0.74 13.98 -8.34
N LYS A 84 1.55 14.62 -7.48
CA LYS A 84 1.93 16.04 -7.64
C LYS A 84 2.94 16.27 -8.75
N THR A 85 3.91 15.36 -8.88
CA THR A 85 4.97 15.45 -9.90
C THR A 85 4.87 14.24 -10.83
N PRO A 86 4.50 14.44 -12.11
CA PRO A 86 4.47 13.33 -13.07
C PRO A 86 5.89 12.83 -13.31
N ARG A 87 6.05 11.51 -13.31
CA ARG A 87 7.29 10.82 -13.62
C ARG A 87 7.19 10.17 -15.00
N PRO A 88 8.33 10.06 -15.73
CA PRO A 88 8.34 9.35 -17.00
C PRO A 88 8.09 7.84 -16.80
N SER A 89 7.82 7.13 -17.89
CA SER A 89 7.44 5.71 -17.86
C SER A 89 8.62 4.74 -17.92
N ASP A 90 9.85 5.23 -17.97
CA ASP A 90 11.09 4.44 -18.04
C ASP A 90 11.23 3.43 -16.89
N ARG A 91 10.99 3.83 -15.63
CA ARG A 91 10.99 2.89 -14.48
C ARG A 91 9.84 1.90 -14.56
N LEU A 92 8.68 2.33 -15.03
CA LEU A 92 7.55 1.42 -15.25
C LEU A 92 7.89 0.36 -16.31
N GLN A 93 8.57 0.74 -17.38
CA GLN A 93 9.04 -0.20 -18.41
C GLN A 93 10.01 -1.24 -17.83
N LYS A 94 10.90 -0.86 -16.90
CA LYS A 94 11.75 -1.80 -16.16
C LYS A 94 10.94 -2.80 -15.32
N LEU A 95 9.87 -2.35 -14.67
CA LEU A 95 8.96 -3.20 -13.87
C LEU A 95 8.07 -4.11 -14.73
N ARG A 96 7.89 -3.81 -16.02
CA ARG A 96 7.05 -4.57 -16.97
C ARG A 96 5.61 -4.75 -16.51
N LEU A 97 5.07 -3.74 -15.83
CA LEU A 97 3.71 -3.77 -15.33
C LEU A 97 2.75 -3.08 -16.30
N THR A 98 1.55 -3.63 -16.39
CA THR A 98 0.47 -3.09 -17.19
C THR A 98 -0.82 -3.09 -16.39
N VAL A 99 -1.73 -2.18 -16.75
CA VAL A 99 -3.09 -2.16 -16.22
C VAL A 99 -4.04 -2.76 -17.24
N ASN A 100 -4.89 -3.68 -16.80
CA ASN A 100 -5.99 -4.20 -17.60
C ASN A 100 -7.07 -3.11 -17.80
N PRO A 101 -7.90 -3.17 -18.85
CA PRO A 101 -9.10 -2.36 -18.95
C PRO A 101 -9.96 -2.47 -17.67
N TRP A 102 -10.70 -1.42 -17.34
CA TRP A 102 -11.65 -1.52 -16.24
C TRP A 102 -12.69 -2.59 -16.55
N ARG A 103 -13.09 -3.34 -15.53
CA ARG A 103 -14.24 -4.23 -15.59
C ARG A 103 -15.48 -3.41 -15.30
N ASN A 104 -16.44 -3.45 -16.22
CA ASN A 104 -17.70 -2.73 -16.08
C ASN A 104 -18.81 -3.59 -15.48
N ILE A 105 -18.53 -4.88 -15.23
CA ILE A 105 -19.47 -5.85 -14.66
C ILE A 105 -18.70 -6.66 -13.62
N GLY A 106 -19.28 -6.80 -12.43
CA GLY A 106 -18.77 -7.66 -11.37
C GLY A 106 -19.90 -8.11 -10.44
N GLY A 107 -19.76 -9.33 -9.93
CA GLY A 107 -20.80 -10.02 -9.16
C GLY A 107 -20.62 -9.94 -7.64
N HIS A 108 -19.44 -9.59 -7.14
CA HIS A 108 -19.17 -9.56 -5.70
C HIS A 108 -18.19 -8.48 -5.27
N ILE A 109 -18.21 -8.15 -3.99
CA ILE A 109 -17.32 -7.19 -3.35
C ILE A 109 -16.25 -7.95 -2.57
N VAL A 110 -14.98 -7.55 -2.71
CA VAL A 110 -13.88 -8.15 -1.97
C VAL A 110 -13.46 -7.23 -0.83
N ILE A 111 -13.54 -7.68 0.41
CA ILE A 111 -12.89 -7.02 1.54
C ILE A 111 -11.46 -7.55 1.62
N ALA A 112 -10.48 -6.69 1.32
CA ALA A 112 -9.08 -7.00 1.49
C ALA A 112 -8.59 -6.60 2.89
N GLY A 113 -8.48 -7.59 3.77
CA GLY A 113 -8.05 -7.42 5.15
C GLY A 113 -6.58 -7.03 5.31
N SER A 114 -6.24 -6.64 6.53
CA SER A 114 -4.90 -6.17 6.93
C SER A 114 -4.31 -7.03 8.04
N SER A 115 -3.06 -6.76 8.44
CA SER A 115 -2.42 -7.46 9.58
C SER A 115 -2.75 -6.75 10.89
N ALA A 116 -2.72 -7.47 12.02
CA ALA A 116 -2.83 -6.87 13.36
C ALA A 116 -1.88 -5.67 13.56
N LYS A 117 -0.60 -5.81 13.15
CA LYS A 117 0.38 -4.71 13.20
C LYS A 117 -0.04 -3.46 12.43
N TYR A 118 -0.73 -3.65 11.30
CA TYR A 118 -1.21 -2.53 10.49
C TYR A 118 -2.40 -1.86 11.18
N ASN A 119 -3.36 -2.65 11.68
CA ASN A 119 -4.51 -2.13 12.38
C ASN A 119 -4.09 -1.35 13.64
N ALA A 120 -3.17 -1.89 14.45
CA ALA A 120 -2.59 -1.18 15.59
C ALA A 120 -1.95 0.15 15.17
N PHE A 121 -1.13 0.15 14.11
CA PHE A 121 -0.51 1.37 13.59
C PHE A 121 -1.53 2.45 13.17
N TYR A 122 -2.69 2.04 12.64
CA TYR A 122 -3.74 2.97 12.25
C TYR A 122 -4.79 3.23 13.34
N GLY A 123 -4.67 2.62 14.51
CA GLY A 123 -5.68 2.74 15.58
C GLY A 123 -7.03 2.11 15.21
N LEU A 124 -7.01 1.07 14.38
CA LEU A 124 -8.20 0.30 14.01
C LEU A 124 -8.43 -0.84 15.02
N PRO A 125 -9.68 -1.35 15.15
CA PRO A 125 -9.96 -2.64 15.80
C PRO A 125 -9.10 -3.76 15.20
N ASP A 126 -9.06 -4.94 15.82
CA ASP A 126 -8.37 -6.08 15.22
C ASP A 126 -8.90 -6.39 13.80
N PRO A 127 -8.12 -7.09 12.97
CA PRO A 127 -8.48 -7.28 11.56
C PRO A 127 -9.84 -7.93 11.30
N THR A 128 -10.29 -8.85 12.17
CA THR A 128 -11.59 -9.51 12.00
C THR A 128 -12.70 -8.56 12.37
N THR A 129 -12.67 -7.95 13.56
CA THR A 129 -13.70 -6.99 13.99
C THR A 129 -13.81 -5.78 13.05
N TYR A 130 -12.67 -5.31 12.52
CA TYR A 130 -12.71 -4.26 11.50
C TYR A 130 -13.38 -4.75 10.20
N ALA A 131 -13.07 -5.96 9.72
CA ALA A 131 -13.74 -6.52 8.54
C ALA A 131 -15.25 -6.73 8.77
N GLU A 132 -15.69 -7.11 9.96
CA GLU A 132 -17.11 -7.22 10.31
C GLU A 132 -17.82 -5.86 10.20
N SER A 133 -17.16 -4.78 10.64
CA SER A 133 -17.70 -3.42 10.46
C SER A 133 -17.86 -3.05 8.99
N LEU A 134 -16.91 -3.47 8.14
CA LEU A 134 -17.01 -3.24 6.69
C LEU A 134 -18.14 -4.07 6.07
N VAL A 135 -18.38 -5.30 6.51
CA VAL A 135 -19.52 -6.11 6.04
C VAL A 135 -20.84 -5.39 6.33
N ARG A 136 -21.00 -4.82 7.54
CA ARG A 136 -22.20 -4.04 7.89
C ARG A 136 -22.37 -2.81 7.01
N LEU A 137 -21.32 -2.00 6.87
CA LEU A 137 -21.35 -0.79 6.02
C LEU A 137 -21.63 -1.11 4.55
N ILE A 138 -21.07 -2.20 4.02
CA ILE A 138 -21.35 -2.63 2.65
C ILE A 138 -22.83 -2.99 2.49
N ARG A 139 -23.43 -3.66 3.48
CA ARG A 139 -24.84 -4.08 3.44
C ARG A 139 -25.81 -2.89 3.49
N GLU A 140 -25.38 -1.74 3.97
CA GLU A 140 -26.19 -0.51 3.92
C GLU A 140 -26.33 0.06 2.50
N VAL A 141 -25.41 -0.28 1.58
CA VAL A 141 -25.34 0.30 0.22
C VAL A 141 -25.34 -0.73 -0.91
N SER A 142 -25.21 -2.03 -0.61
CA SER A 142 -25.11 -3.08 -1.63
C SER A 142 -25.63 -4.44 -1.19
N ASP A 143 -26.39 -5.08 -2.08
CA ASP A 143 -26.85 -6.46 -1.96
C ASP A 143 -25.87 -7.49 -2.55
N ARG A 144 -24.78 -7.04 -3.20
CA ARG A 144 -23.82 -7.98 -3.84
C ARG A 144 -23.23 -8.95 -2.81
N PRO A 145 -22.97 -10.21 -3.18
CA PRO A 145 -22.15 -11.12 -2.40
C PRO A 145 -20.84 -10.47 -1.93
N ILE A 146 -20.43 -10.78 -0.70
CA ILE A 146 -19.18 -10.26 -0.13
C ILE A 146 -18.21 -11.42 0.03
N VAL A 147 -16.94 -11.19 -0.33
CA VAL A 147 -15.83 -12.09 -0.08
C VAL A 147 -14.91 -11.43 0.94
N TYR A 148 -14.81 -12.01 2.13
CA TYR A 148 -13.82 -11.59 3.12
C TYR A 148 -12.51 -12.35 2.89
N ARG A 149 -11.48 -11.60 2.50
CA ARG A 149 -10.12 -12.10 2.34
C ARG A 149 -9.22 -11.52 3.43
N PRO A 150 -8.97 -12.23 4.55
CA PRO A 150 -8.00 -11.79 5.54
C PRO A 150 -6.59 -11.79 4.95
N LYS A 151 -5.68 -11.03 5.59
CA LYS A 151 -4.26 -11.12 5.25
C LYS A 151 -3.71 -12.47 5.71
N PRO A 152 -2.90 -13.20 4.92
CA PRO A 152 -2.40 -14.51 5.33
C PRO A 152 -1.58 -14.56 6.64
N SER A 153 -1.06 -13.41 7.07
CA SER A 153 -0.35 -13.26 8.35
C SER A 153 -1.29 -13.13 9.56
N TRP A 154 -2.59 -12.91 9.36
CA TRP A 154 -3.59 -12.86 10.42
C TRP A 154 -4.10 -14.27 10.69
N LYS A 155 -3.48 -14.97 11.65
CA LYS A 155 -3.76 -16.38 11.95
C LYS A 155 -5.04 -16.61 12.74
N GLU A 156 -5.53 -15.56 13.40
CA GLU A 156 -6.80 -15.53 14.16
C GLU A 156 -8.00 -15.14 13.28
N ALA A 157 -7.83 -15.12 11.95
CA ALA A 157 -8.92 -14.84 11.04
C ALA A 157 -10.03 -15.90 11.16
N VAL A 158 -11.27 -15.46 11.34
CA VAL A 158 -12.46 -16.32 11.35
C VAL A 158 -13.44 -15.88 10.27
N ALA A 159 -14.39 -16.77 9.93
CA ALA A 159 -15.48 -16.44 9.03
C ALA A 159 -16.37 -15.34 9.62
N ILE A 160 -16.92 -14.49 8.75
CA ILE A 160 -17.82 -13.39 9.13
C ILE A 160 -19.18 -13.68 8.50
N GLU A 161 -20.24 -13.63 9.30
CA GLU A 161 -21.61 -13.81 8.81
C GLU A 161 -21.93 -12.82 7.68
N GLY A 162 -22.61 -13.29 6.63
CA GLY A 162 -22.93 -12.47 5.45
C GLY A 162 -21.78 -12.26 4.46
N ALA A 163 -20.60 -12.84 4.71
CA ALA A 163 -19.45 -12.83 3.81
C ALA A 163 -18.84 -14.23 3.62
N ARG A 164 -18.52 -14.57 2.37
CA ARG A 164 -17.78 -15.78 2.03
C ARG A 164 -16.34 -15.65 2.51
N PHE A 165 -15.88 -16.60 3.32
CA PHE A 165 -14.53 -16.59 3.89
C PHE A 165 -13.51 -17.24 2.96
N SER A 166 -12.56 -16.46 2.44
CA SER A 166 -11.62 -16.94 1.41
C SER A 166 -10.37 -17.65 1.98
N TYR A 167 -10.13 -17.56 3.29
CA TYR A 167 -8.94 -18.17 3.91
C TYR A 167 -9.10 -19.67 4.12
N GLY A 168 -10.31 -20.13 4.45
CA GLY A 168 -10.62 -21.56 4.61
C GLY A 168 -10.41 -22.37 3.32
N THR A 169 -10.41 -21.72 2.17
CA THR A 169 -10.24 -22.29 0.82
C THR A 169 -8.85 -22.04 0.23
N GLY A 170 -8.00 -21.24 0.88
CA GLY A 170 -6.65 -20.89 0.40
C GLY A 170 -6.63 -19.97 -0.84
N GLU A 171 -7.71 -19.24 -1.11
CA GLU A 171 -7.81 -18.41 -2.32
C GLU A 171 -6.77 -17.27 -2.34
N THR A 172 -6.10 -17.14 -3.48
CA THR A 172 -5.18 -16.04 -3.78
C THR A 172 -5.95 -14.75 -4.06
N ILE A 173 -5.23 -13.62 -4.04
CA ILE A 173 -5.81 -12.33 -4.45
C ILE A 173 -6.39 -12.38 -5.87
N ASN A 174 -5.67 -12.99 -6.82
CA ASN A 174 -6.11 -13.06 -8.21
C ASN A 174 -7.44 -13.84 -8.35
N GLN A 175 -7.60 -14.92 -7.58
CA GLN A 175 -8.83 -15.72 -7.59
C GLN A 175 -10.02 -14.93 -7.02
N VAL A 176 -9.87 -14.28 -5.87
CA VAL A 176 -10.99 -13.49 -5.32
C VAL A 176 -11.31 -12.25 -6.15
N LEU A 177 -10.35 -11.75 -6.95
CA LEU A 177 -10.57 -10.65 -7.88
C LEU A 177 -11.33 -11.07 -9.13
N GLU A 178 -11.35 -12.35 -9.51
CA GLU A 178 -12.09 -12.81 -10.70
C GLU A 178 -13.58 -12.52 -10.56
N GLY A 179 -14.16 -11.74 -11.48
CA GLY A 179 -15.57 -11.33 -11.37
C GLY A 179 -15.89 -10.32 -10.26
N ALA A 180 -14.90 -9.76 -9.55
CA ALA A 180 -15.14 -8.74 -8.53
C ALA A 180 -15.65 -7.42 -9.13
N HIS A 181 -16.64 -6.81 -8.47
CA HIS A 181 -17.18 -5.47 -8.73
C HIS A 181 -16.24 -4.39 -8.20
N ALA A 182 -15.82 -4.52 -6.94
CA ALA A 182 -14.90 -3.60 -6.30
C ALA A 182 -14.11 -4.28 -5.16
N VAL A 183 -12.96 -3.71 -4.82
CA VAL A 183 -12.22 -4.05 -3.60
C VAL A 183 -12.41 -2.96 -2.55
N VAL A 184 -12.81 -3.34 -1.35
CA VAL A 184 -12.86 -2.45 -0.19
C VAL A 184 -11.66 -2.73 0.71
N THR A 185 -10.91 -1.69 1.08
CA THR A 185 -9.79 -1.82 2.01
C THR A 185 -9.49 -0.53 2.76
N HIS A 186 -8.88 -0.64 3.95
CA HIS A 186 -8.29 0.52 4.62
C HIS A 186 -6.93 0.88 3.96
N GLY A 187 -6.00 -0.08 3.87
CA GLY A 187 -4.75 0.14 3.14
C GLY A 187 -3.94 -1.09 2.86
N SER A 188 -4.62 -2.17 2.50
CA SER A 188 -3.96 -3.37 1.99
C SER A 188 -3.35 -3.09 0.62
N ASN A 189 -2.14 -3.61 0.39
CA ASN A 189 -1.52 -3.59 -0.95
C ASN A 189 -2.31 -4.39 -1.99
N ALA A 190 -3.32 -5.17 -1.59
CA ALA A 190 -4.26 -5.80 -2.51
C ALA A 190 -4.97 -4.78 -3.43
N CYS A 191 -5.11 -3.51 -3.02
CA CYS A 191 -5.63 -2.46 -3.90
C CYS A 191 -4.72 -2.23 -5.12
N PHE A 192 -3.40 -2.36 -4.98
CA PHE A 192 -2.48 -2.27 -6.10
C PHE A 192 -2.76 -3.37 -7.13
N GLU A 193 -2.89 -4.61 -6.67
CA GLU A 193 -3.19 -5.78 -7.52
C GLU A 193 -4.57 -5.66 -8.19
N ALA A 194 -5.57 -5.15 -7.46
CA ALA A 194 -6.91 -4.88 -7.98
C ALA A 194 -6.90 -3.87 -9.14
N ILE A 195 -6.21 -2.74 -8.97
CA ILE A 195 -6.10 -1.70 -10.01
C ILE A 195 -5.41 -2.26 -11.27
N LEU A 196 -4.35 -3.06 -11.10
CA LEU A 196 -3.70 -3.74 -12.23
C LEU A 196 -4.66 -4.71 -12.93
N ALA A 197 -5.45 -5.46 -12.17
CA ALA A 197 -6.45 -6.40 -12.68
C ALA A 197 -7.69 -5.75 -13.32
N GLY A 198 -7.80 -4.42 -13.26
CA GLY A 198 -8.95 -3.68 -13.78
C GLY A 198 -10.17 -3.70 -12.85
N VAL A 199 -9.97 -3.91 -11.55
CA VAL A 199 -11.02 -3.87 -10.52
C VAL A 199 -10.90 -2.56 -9.73
N PRO A 200 -11.92 -1.68 -9.71
CA PRO A 200 -11.88 -0.44 -8.95
C PRO A 200 -11.87 -0.71 -7.43
N CYS A 201 -11.47 0.30 -6.65
CA CYS A 201 -11.33 0.18 -5.20
C CYS A 201 -12.10 1.27 -4.45
N ILE A 202 -12.56 0.92 -3.25
CA ILE A 202 -12.91 1.84 -2.17
C ILE A 202 -11.78 1.80 -1.13
N VAL A 203 -11.04 2.91 -1.01
CA VAL A 203 -9.86 3.03 -0.14
C VAL A 203 -10.18 3.99 1.01
N LEU A 204 -10.45 3.41 2.19
CA LEU A 204 -10.92 4.16 3.37
C LEU A 204 -9.77 4.75 4.20
N GLY A 205 -8.57 4.19 4.10
CA GLY A 205 -7.41 4.60 4.88
C GLY A 205 -6.29 5.17 4.02
N ASP A 206 -5.04 4.99 4.45
CA ASP A 206 -3.87 5.31 3.64
C ASP A 206 -3.44 4.06 2.85
N ALA A 207 -3.60 4.12 1.53
CA ALA A 207 -3.18 3.08 0.60
C ALA A 207 -2.69 3.70 -0.69
N VAL A 208 -1.75 3.03 -1.34
CA VAL A 208 -1.10 3.54 -2.55
C VAL A 208 -2.05 3.84 -3.71
N ALA A 209 -3.18 3.14 -3.79
CA ALA A 209 -4.21 3.35 -4.80
C ALA A 209 -5.20 4.49 -4.48
N LYS A 210 -5.14 5.08 -3.27
CA LYS A 210 -6.08 6.13 -2.83
C LYS A 210 -6.24 7.28 -3.84
N PRO A 211 -5.17 7.84 -4.46
CA PRO A 211 -5.31 8.98 -5.37
C PRO A 211 -6.11 8.70 -6.65
N ILE A 212 -6.39 7.43 -6.95
CA ILE A 212 -7.13 6.99 -8.15
C ILE A 212 -8.31 6.08 -7.81
N SER A 213 -8.73 6.03 -6.54
CA SER A 213 -9.80 5.18 -6.02
C SER A 213 -10.83 6.00 -5.26
N SER A 214 -12.08 5.56 -5.22
CA SER A 214 -13.08 6.17 -4.33
C SER A 214 -12.64 6.03 -2.87
N THR A 215 -13.02 6.99 -2.04
CA THR A 215 -12.63 7.04 -0.61
C THR A 215 -13.81 7.03 0.33
N ASP A 216 -15.02 6.86 -0.21
CA ASP A 216 -16.28 6.77 0.52
C ASP A 216 -16.99 5.46 0.16
N MET A 217 -17.65 4.83 1.14
CA MET A 217 -18.45 3.63 0.91
C MET A 217 -19.68 3.93 0.05
N ALA A 218 -20.20 5.16 0.06
CA ALA A 218 -21.33 5.57 -0.76
C ALA A 218 -21.09 5.38 -2.28
N ASP A 219 -19.82 5.39 -2.70
CA ASP A 219 -19.44 5.18 -4.10
C ASP A 219 -19.43 3.69 -4.50
N LEU A 220 -19.68 2.75 -3.59
CA LEU A 220 -19.44 1.31 -3.84
C LEU A 220 -20.18 0.77 -5.07
N GLU A 221 -21.38 1.24 -5.35
CA GLU A 221 -22.17 0.85 -6.52
C GLU A 221 -21.65 1.43 -7.84
N SER A 222 -20.96 2.57 -7.77
CA SER A 222 -20.42 3.28 -8.93
C SER A 222 -19.04 3.84 -8.59
N PRO A 223 -18.05 2.96 -8.32
CA PRO A 223 -16.76 3.39 -7.81
C PRO A 223 -15.99 4.18 -8.86
N MET A 224 -15.15 5.10 -8.41
CA MET A 224 -14.34 5.90 -9.31
C MET A 224 -13.47 5.02 -10.22
N MET A 225 -13.58 5.26 -11.52
CA MET A 225 -12.81 4.60 -12.57
C MET A 225 -12.11 5.67 -13.42
N VAL A 226 -10.95 6.15 -12.96
CA VAL A 226 -10.17 7.16 -13.71
C VAL A 226 -9.75 6.64 -15.10
N LYS A 227 -9.47 7.53 -16.06
CA LYS A 227 -9.11 7.09 -17.41
C LYS A 227 -7.76 6.34 -17.39
N ARG A 228 -7.51 5.59 -18.47
CA ARG A 228 -6.31 4.74 -18.59
C ARG A 228 -5.00 5.55 -18.44
N ARG A 229 -4.96 6.77 -18.95
CA ARG A 229 -3.78 7.65 -18.86
C ARG A 229 -3.46 8.01 -17.40
N GLU A 230 -4.47 8.29 -16.57
CA GLU A 230 -4.30 8.61 -15.16
C GLU A 230 -3.79 7.38 -14.38
N ARG A 231 -4.30 6.17 -14.69
CA ARG A 231 -3.75 4.92 -14.13
C ARG A 231 -2.30 4.67 -14.53
N ASN A 232 -1.96 4.88 -15.80
CA ASN A 232 -0.58 4.71 -16.27
C ASN A 232 0.36 5.73 -15.62
N GLN A 233 -0.09 6.98 -15.46
CA GLN A 233 0.69 8.01 -14.76
C GLN A 233 0.88 7.68 -13.28
N TRP A 234 -0.17 7.21 -12.60
CA TRP A 234 -0.08 6.72 -11.22
C TRP A 234 0.95 5.59 -11.10
N LEU A 235 0.91 4.62 -12.00
CA LEU A 235 1.82 3.48 -11.99
C LEU A 235 3.27 3.89 -12.30
N ALA A 236 3.46 4.85 -13.22
CA ALA A 236 4.77 5.45 -13.51
C ALA A 236 5.31 6.20 -12.28
N ASN A 237 4.51 7.03 -11.63
CA ASN A 237 4.90 7.73 -10.41
C ASN A 237 5.27 6.74 -9.30
N LEU A 238 4.51 5.66 -9.18
CA LEU A 238 4.75 4.63 -8.16
C LEU A 238 6.02 3.81 -8.43
N ALA A 239 6.40 3.62 -9.70
CA ALA A 239 7.67 2.97 -10.06
C ALA A 239 8.89 3.75 -9.53
N TYR A 240 8.78 5.06 -9.32
CA TYR A 240 9.79 5.91 -8.68
C TYR A 240 9.79 5.86 -7.15
N GLN A 241 8.90 5.07 -6.54
CA GLN A 241 8.80 4.88 -5.10
C GLN A 241 9.21 3.46 -4.68
N GLN A 242 9.90 2.73 -5.56
CA GLN A 242 10.48 1.44 -5.24
C GLN A 242 11.72 1.15 -6.06
N TRP A 243 12.72 0.58 -5.42
CA TRP A 243 14.07 0.46 -5.94
C TRP A 243 14.68 -0.87 -5.52
N THR A 244 15.61 -1.35 -6.34
CA THR A 244 16.41 -2.52 -5.96
C THR A 244 17.54 -2.16 -5.02
N MET A 245 18.06 -3.16 -4.28
CA MET A 245 19.23 -2.95 -3.42
C MET A 245 20.44 -2.45 -4.22
N SER A 246 20.60 -2.88 -5.47
CA SER A 246 21.65 -2.37 -6.37
C SER A 246 21.42 -0.91 -6.73
N GLU A 247 20.18 -0.49 -7.01
CA GLU A 247 19.85 0.91 -7.28
C GLU A 247 20.01 1.80 -6.03
N PHE A 248 19.77 1.26 -4.83
CA PHE A 248 20.10 1.95 -3.58
C PHE A 248 21.62 2.11 -3.42
N ALA A 249 22.39 1.04 -3.63
CA ALA A 249 23.84 1.07 -3.51
C ALA A 249 24.50 2.00 -4.53
N ALA A 250 23.93 2.12 -5.74
CA ALA A 250 24.38 3.03 -6.78
C ALA A 250 23.92 4.50 -6.56
N GLY A 251 23.14 4.78 -5.53
CA GLY A 251 22.63 6.13 -5.22
C GLY A 251 21.47 6.61 -6.11
N GLU A 252 20.98 5.81 -7.06
CA GLU A 252 19.89 6.19 -7.97
C GLU A 252 18.61 6.55 -7.21
N ALA A 253 18.26 5.77 -6.19
CA ALA A 253 17.10 6.03 -5.35
C ALA A 253 17.24 7.37 -4.60
N TRP A 254 18.44 7.66 -4.10
CA TRP A 254 18.70 8.84 -3.28
C TRP A 254 18.52 10.14 -4.08
N GLN A 255 18.90 10.16 -5.36
CA GLN A 255 18.67 11.30 -6.25
C GLN A 255 17.19 11.68 -6.38
N ILE A 256 16.28 10.72 -6.19
CA ILE A 256 14.83 10.94 -6.24
C ILE A 256 14.25 11.26 -4.85
N ILE A 257 14.79 10.66 -3.80
CA ILE A 257 14.30 10.82 -2.43
C ILE A 257 14.76 12.16 -1.83
N ARG A 258 16.04 12.52 -2.00
CA ARG A 258 16.66 13.70 -1.38
C ARG A 258 15.90 15.02 -1.64
N PRO A 259 15.44 15.34 -2.87
CA PRO A 259 14.66 16.57 -3.12
C PRO A 259 13.30 16.61 -2.40
N GLN A 260 12.73 15.46 -2.04
CA GLN A 260 11.47 15.40 -1.29
C GLN A 260 11.63 15.82 0.18
N ILE A 261 12.87 15.81 0.67
CA ILE A 261 13.25 16.15 2.03
C ILE A 261 13.71 17.61 2.08
N TYR A 262 14.62 17.99 1.17
CA TYR A 262 15.33 19.28 1.28
C TYR A 262 14.86 20.38 0.32
N GLY A 263 13.94 20.07 -0.63
CA GLY A 263 13.53 20.99 -1.69
C GLY A 263 14.44 20.91 -2.91
#